data_AF-A0A3Q2U2L6-F1
#
_entry.id   AF-A0A3Q2U2L6-F1
#
_cell.length_a   1.000
_cell.length_b   1.000
_cell.length_c   1.000
_cell.angle_alpha   90.00
_cell.angle_beta   90.00
_cell.angle_gamma   90.00
#
_symmetry.space_group_name_H-M   'P 1'
#
loop_
_entity.id
_entity.type
_entity.pdbx_description
1 polymer ?
#
loop_
_entity_poly.entity_id
_entity_poly.type
_entity_poly.pdbx_seq_one_letter_code
_entity_poly.pdbx_strand_id
1 'polypeptide(L)'
;MELTQLINHIRAAWEQVSLGGAALKEARAELAEARKQWRSLQVEIETLHALEKGLECSLQHTQELYSSQLHDLSQVIAGLESELEQVRSGLATQRQRHSHLLNTKMRLEREIGTYRRLLEREDENLIAAALCCCVSACGCLPAEPELDKDLPLSTVKTQEILQGNVVRESAEGHGTIETEKIDKVIKEWEGSFFRGNPKLRKKSVSLRFDLHMATADEGCAQTKQDSLPDVEVRLIMKRSRSISTITQ
;
A
#
# COMPACT_ATOMS: atom_id res chain seq x y z
N MET A 1 9.33 15.05 -124.24
CA MET A 1 9.84 14.26 -123.10
C MET A 1 10.43 15.13 -121.98
N GLU A 2 11.15 16.21 -122.31
CA GLU A 2 11.81 17.11 -121.33
C GLU A 2 10.84 17.77 -120.32
N LEU A 3 9.74 18.38 -120.78
CA LEU A 3 8.77 19.07 -119.90
C LEU A 3 8.08 18.13 -118.90
N THR A 4 7.74 16.92 -119.33
CA THR A 4 7.14 15.90 -118.45
C THR A 4 8.10 15.42 -117.37
N GLN A 5 9.40 15.29 -117.67
CA GLN A 5 10.40 14.96 -116.66
C GLN A 5 10.58 16.08 -115.65
N LEU A 6 10.60 17.33 -116.10
CA LEU A 6 10.76 18.49 -115.23
C LEU A 6 9.57 18.66 -114.27
N ILE A 7 8.34 18.46 -114.77
CA ILE A 7 7.11 18.46 -113.94
C ILE A 7 7.16 17.33 -112.89
N ASN A 8 7.58 16.13 -113.28
CA ASN A 8 7.69 15.01 -112.35
C ASN A 8 8.75 15.26 -111.26
N HIS A 9 9.89 15.87 -111.61
CA HIS A 9 10.91 16.25 -110.64
C HIS A 9 10.43 17.32 -109.65
N ILE A 10 9.73 18.35 -110.12
CA ILE A 10 9.17 19.39 -109.24
C ILE A 10 8.13 18.79 -108.30
N ARG A 11 7.28 17.87 -108.79
CA ARG A 11 6.30 17.16 -107.96
C ARG A 11 6.98 16.32 -106.89
N ALA A 12 7.97 15.51 -107.26
CA ALA A 12 8.72 14.68 -106.32
C ALA A 12 9.44 15.52 -105.25
N ALA A 13 10.04 16.66 -105.64
CA ALA A 13 10.65 17.59 -104.70
C ALA A 13 9.62 18.21 -103.74
N TRP A 14 8.43 18.58 -104.24
CA TRP A 14 7.34 19.10 -103.40
C TRP A 14 6.81 18.05 -102.41
N GLU A 15 6.64 16.80 -102.86
CA GLU A 15 6.24 15.68 -102.00
C GLU A 15 7.28 15.41 -100.92
N GLN A 16 8.58 15.45 -101.26
CA GLN A 16 9.66 15.33 -100.29
C GLN A 16 9.67 16.47 -99.26
N VAL A 17 9.49 17.72 -99.70
CA VAL A 17 9.41 18.88 -98.79
C VAL A 17 8.18 18.78 -97.89
N SER A 18 7.04 18.34 -98.43
CA SER A 18 5.81 18.12 -97.66
C SER A 18 6.00 17.02 -96.59
N LEU A 19 6.60 15.89 -96.97
CA LEU A 19 6.88 14.77 -96.07
C LEU A 19 7.89 15.18 -94.97
N GLY A 20 8.96 15.89 -95.33
CA GLY A 20 9.92 16.44 -94.37
C GLY A 20 9.27 17.45 -93.42
N GLY A 21 8.34 18.25 -93.91
CA GLY A 21 7.54 19.18 -93.10
C GLY A 21 6.61 18.45 -92.11
N ALA A 22 6.03 17.32 -92.51
CA ALA A 22 5.22 16.48 -91.62
C ALA A 22 6.07 15.82 -90.53
N ALA A 23 7.19 15.20 -90.89
CA ALA A 23 8.12 14.58 -89.94
C ALA A 23 8.66 15.61 -88.91
N LEU A 24 8.94 16.84 -89.36
CA LEU A 24 9.40 17.89 -88.45
C LEU A 24 8.31 18.37 -87.48
N LYS A 25 7.04 18.35 -87.88
CA LYS A 25 5.90 18.64 -86.99
C LYS A 25 5.73 17.54 -85.94
N GLU A 26 5.85 16.28 -86.35
CA GLU A 26 5.77 15.12 -85.46
C GLU A 26 6.91 15.13 -84.43
N ALA A 27 8.16 15.30 -84.86
CA ALA A 27 9.30 15.43 -83.96
C ALA A 27 9.16 16.61 -82.97
N ARG A 28 8.55 17.73 -83.39
CA ARG A 28 8.25 18.86 -82.49
C ARG A 28 7.16 18.52 -81.47
N ALA A 29 6.15 17.75 -81.85
CA ALA A 29 5.10 17.29 -80.95
C ALA A 29 5.67 16.34 -79.89
N GLU A 30 6.47 15.35 -80.31
CA GLU A 30 7.16 14.42 -79.40
C GLU A 30 8.07 15.18 -78.41
N LEU A 31 8.84 16.17 -78.88
CA LEU A 31 9.66 17.01 -78.02
C LEU A 31 8.82 17.81 -77.01
N ALA A 32 7.65 18.30 -77.42
CA ALA A 32 6.74 19.02 -76.53
C ALA A 32 6.15 18.10 -75.45
N GLU A 33 5.78 16.88 -75.81
CA GLU A 33 5.30 15.85 -74.88
C GLU A 33 6.39 15.42 -73.90
N ALA A 34 7.60 15.13 -74.38
CA ALA A 34 8.74 14.80 -73.54
C ALA A 34 9.06 15.92 -72.54
N ARG A 35 8.99 17.20 -72.97
CA ARG A 35 9.13 18.35 -72.07
C ARG A 35 8.01 18.43 -71.04
N LYS A 36 6.77 18.08 -71.40
CA LYS A 36 5.63 18.05 -70.46
C LYS A 36 5.82 16.96 -69.42
N GLN A 37 6.23 15.76 -69.85
CA GLN A 37 6.54 14.64 -68.95
C GLN A 37 7.69 15.00 -68.00
N TRP A 38 8.78 15.57 -68.52
CA TRP A 38 9.89 16.03 -67.71
C TRP A 38 9.47 17.03 -66.63
N ARG A 39 8.66 18.04 -66.98
CA ARG A 39 8.12 18.99 -65.98
C ARG A 39 7.23 18.30 -64.94
N SER A 40 6.41 17.34 -65.37
CA SER A 40 5.55 16.58 -64.45
C SER A 40 6.38 15.80 -63.43
N LEU A 41 7.40 15.07 -63.89
CA LEU A 41 8.32 14.33 -63.03
C LEU A 41 9.13 15.26 -62.11
N GLN A 42 9.55 16.42 -62.61
CA GLN A 42 10.25 17.41 -61.81
C GLN A 42 9.39 17.90 -60.63
N VAL A 43 8.11 18.22 -60.88
CA VAL A 43 7.17 18.61 -59.83
C VAL A 43 6.94 17.46 -58.84
N GLU A 44 6.83 16.23 -59.33
CA GLU A 44 6.67 15.05 -58.47
C GLU A 44 7.89 14.82 -57.55
N ILE A 45 9.10 15.01 -58.07
CA ILE A 45 10.33 14.93 -57.26
C ILE A 45 10.34 16.02 -56.18
N GLU A 46 9.91 17.24 -56.51
CA GLU A 46 9.84 18.36 -55.58
C GLU A 46 8.78 18.13 -54.49
N THR A 47 7.61 17.58 -54.84
CA THR A 47 6.57 17.25 -53.86
C THR A 47 6.98 16.11 -52.94
N LEU A 48 7.66 15.08 -53.47
CA LEU A 48 8.18 13.98 -52.66
C LEU A 48 9.26 14.45 -51.69
N HIS A 49 10.18 15.33 -52.11
CA HIS A 49 11.16 15.94 -51.20
C HIS A 49 10.50 16.78 -50.11
N ALA A 50 9.43 17.51 -50.43
CA ALA A 50 8.70 18.29 -49.43
C ALA A 50 8.01 17.36 -48.41
N LEU A 51 7.46 16.24 -48.87
CA LEU A 51 6.84 15.22 -48.02
C LEU A 51 7.88 14.57 -47.10
N GLU A 52 9.02 14.15 -47.65
CA GLU A 52 10.12 13.54 -46.90
C GLU A 52 10.57 14.46 -45.75
N LYS A 53 10.86 15.74 -46.05
CA LYS A 53 11.22 16.73 -45.03
C LYS A 53 10.12 16.90 -43.97
N GLY A 54 8.86 16.88 -44.37
CA GLY A 54 7.73 16.96 -43.44
C GLY A 54 7.70 15.76 -42.48
N LEU A 55 7.95 14.56 -43.00
CA LEU A 55 8.01 13.32 -42.20
C LEU A 55 9.22 13.31 -41.27
N GLU A 56 10.40 13.74 -41.74
CA GLU A 56 11.60 13.87 -40.91
C GLU A 56 11.40 14.85 -39.76
N CYS A 57 10.83 16.04 -40.03
CA CYS A 57 10.51 17.01 -38.99
C CYS A 57 9.51 16.45 -37.96
N SER A 58 8.47 15.74 -38.41
CA SER A 58 7.50 15.09 -37.52
C SER A 58 8.16 14.00 -36.66
N LEU A 59 9.04 13.21 -37.27
CA LEU A 59 9.81 12.18 -36.57
C LEU A 59 10.72 12.80 -35.50
N GLN A 60 11.48 13.83 -35.84
CA GLN A 60 12.34 14.53 -34.88
C GLN A 60 11.52 15.14 -33.74
N HIS A 61 10.41 15.82 -34.06
CA HIS A 61 9.53 16.40 -33.06
C HIS A 61 8.98 15.34 -32.09
N THR A 62 8.50 14.21 -32.60
CA THR A 62 8.00 13.12 -31.75
C THR A 62 9.11 12.51 -30.90
N GLN A 63 10.30 12.30 -31.45
CA GLN A 63 11.47 11.82 -30.71
C GLN A 63 11.85 12.77 -29.57
N GLU A 64 11.90 14.07 -29.83
CA GLU A 64 12.19 15.09 -28.82
C GLU A 64 11.13 15.09 -27.70
N LEU A 65 9.84 15.07 -28.06
CA LEU A 65 8.75 14.99 -27.09
C LEU A 65 8.88 13.75 -26.19
N TYR A 66 9.09 12.57 -26.76
CA TYR A 66 9.25 11.35 -25.98
C TYR A 66 10.52 11.38 -25.13
N SER A 67 11.62 11.95 -25.63
CA SER A 67 12.85 12.09 -24.86
C SER A 67 12.66 12.99 -23.63
N SER A 68 11.92 14.10 -23.78
CA SER A 68 11.56 14.99 -22.67
C SER A 68 10.67 14.28 -21.66
N GLN A 69 9.63 13.58 -22.13
CA GLN A 69 8.73 12.84 -21.23
C GLN A 69 9.48 11.75 -20.44
N LEU A 70 10.39 11.02 -21.08
CA LEU A 70 11.23 10.03 -20.41
C LEU A 70 12.16 10.68 -19.39
N HIS A 71 12.71 11.85 -19.70
CA HIS A 71 13.54 12.60 -18.77
C HIS A 71 12.75 13.05 -17.54
N ASP A 72 11.56 13.61 -17.73
CA ASP A 72 10.68 14.05 -16.65
C ASP A 72 10.28 12.89 -15.75
N LEU A 73 9.88 11.75 -16.34
CA LEU A 73 9.57 10.54 -15.59
C LEU A 73 10.79 10.02 -14.80
N SER A 74 11.98 10.07 -15.40
CA SER A 74 13.22 9.66 -14.74
C SER A 74 13.54 10.55 -13.53
N GLN A 75 13.28 11.86 -13.62
CA GLN A 75 13.43 12.78 -12.48
C GLN A 75 12.45 12.45 -11.36
N VAL A 76 11.20 12.15 -11.68
CA VAL A 76 10.19 11.76 -10.69
C VAL A 76 10.60 10.47 -9.98
N ILE A 77 11.07 9.47 -10.73
CA ILE A 77 11.57 8.21 -10.16
C ILE A 77 12.74 8.48 -9.21
N ALA A 78 13.74 9.27 -9.63
CA ALA A 78 14.89 9.61 -8.80
C ALA A 78 14.48 10.36 -7.51
N GLY A 79 13.49 11.26 -7.59
CA GLY A 79 12.92 11.92 -6.43
C GLY A 79 12.29 10.95 -5.43
N LEU A 80 11.45 10.03 -5.93
CA LEU A 80 10.81 9.01 -5.11
C LEU A 80 11.81 8.03 -4.49
N GLU A 81 12.85 7.64 -5.23
CA GLU A 81 13.94 6.80 -4.70
C GLU A 81 14.68 7.50 -3.56
N SER A 82 14.96 8.80 -3.70
CA SER A 82 15.58 9.60 -2.65
C SER A 82 14.69 9.70 -1.39
N GLU A 83 13.39 9.97 -1.56
CA GLU A 83 12.44 10.02 -0.45
C GLU A 83 12.34 8.66 0.28
N LEU A 84 12.31 7.57 -0.48
CA LEU A 84 12.28 6.21 0.06
C LEU A 84 13.52 5.93 0.92
N GLU A 85 14.70 6.32 0.45
CA GLU A 85 15.95 6.17 1.18
C GLU A 85 16.00 7.04 2.44
N GLN A 86 15.47 8.26 2.37
CA GLN A 86 15.32 9.13 3.53
C GLN A 86 14.41 8.51 4.60
N VAL A 87 13.28 7.91 4.21
CA VAL A 87 12.37 7.24 5.15
C VAL A 87 13.03 6.00 5.75
N ARG A 88 13.74 5.19 4.95
CA ARG A 88 14.46 4.00 5.42
C ARG A 88 15.53 4.35 6.44
N SER A 89 16.37 5.34 6.16
CA SER A 89 17.39 5.82 7.09
C SER A 89 16.79 6.44 8.37
N GLY A 90 15.69 7.17 8.23
CA GLY A 90 14.90 7.68 9.36
C GLY A 90 14.38 6.56 10.27
N LEU A 91 13.81 5.50 9.68
CA LEU A 91 13.31 4.34 10.42
C LEU A 91 14.44 3.57 11.12
N ALA A 92 15.59 3.39 10.46
CA ALA A 92 16.75 2.75 11.05
C ALA A 92 17.23 3.53 12.29
N THR A 93 17.32 4.85 12.18
CA THR A 93 17.67 5.74 13.30
C THR A 93 16.64 5.65 14.43
N GLN A 94 15.34 5.67 14.11
CA GLN A 94 14.29 5.56 15.11
C GLN A 94 14.30 4.20 15.83
N ARG A 95 14.58 3.11 15.10
CA ARG A 95 14.74 1.78 15.66
C ARG A 95 15.89 1.73 16.67
N GLN A 96 17.03 2.35 16.34
CA GLN A 96 18.16 2.45 17.25
C GLN A 96 17.80 3.24 18.52
N ARG A 97 17.15 4.41 18.38
CA ARG A 97 16.67 5.22 19.52
C ARG A 97 15.72 4.43 20.41
N HIS A 98 14.77 3.70 19.80
CA HIS A 98 13.83 2.85 20.53
C HIS A 98 14.54 1.72 21.30
N SER A 99 15.52 1.06 20.67
CA SER A 99 16.33 0.03 21.35
C SER A 99 17.08 0.60 22.57
N HIS A 100 17.69 1.78 22.44
CA HIS A 100 18.33 2.46 23.56
C HIS A 100 17.36 2.77 24.70
N LEU A 101 16.16 3.29 24.38
CA LEU A 101 15.13 3.58 25.36
C LEU A 101 14.60 2.31 26.05
N LEU A 102 14.44 1.22 25.30
CA LEU A 102 14.02 -0.06 25.88
C LEU A 102 15.07 -0.58 26.86
N ASN A 103 16.35 -0.49 26.51
CA ASN A 103 17.45 -0.90 27.38
C ASN A 103 17.49 -0.09 28.69
N THR A 104 17.28 1.23 28.63
CA THR A 104 17.21 2.06 29.84
C THR A 104 15.98 1.74 30.68
N LYS A 105 14.81 1.55 30.06
CA LYS A 105 13.58 1.12 30.73
C LYS A 105 13.78 -0.21 31.47
N MET A 106 14.34 -1.22 30.81
CA MET A 106 14.65 -2.52 31.43
C MET A 106 15.66 -2.40 32.58
N ARG A 107 16.60 -1.44 32.53
CA ARG A 107 17.53 -1.18 33.64
C ARG A 107 16.80 -0.58 34.84
N LEU A 108 15.98 0.45 34.60
CA LEU A 108 15.18 1.10 35.64
C LEU A 108 14.18 0.14 36.29
N GLU A 109 13.54 -0.74 35.51
CA GLU A 109 12.64 -1.77 36.06
C GLU A 109 13.36 -2.72 37.02
N ARG A 110 14.61 -3.11 36.70
CA ARG A 110 15.45 -3.89 37.62
C ARG A 110 15.80 -3.12 38.89
N GLU A 111 16.18 -1.86 38.76
CA GLU A 111 16.48 -0.98 39.91
C GLU A 111 15.25 -0.83 40.83
N ILE A 112 14.07 -0.55 40.27
CA ILE A 112 12.81 -0.48 41.03
C ILE A 112 12.52 -1.81 41.73
N GLY A 113 12.72 -2.94 41.05
CA GLY A 113 12.57 -4.27 41.65
C GLY A 113 13.57 -4.55 42.78
N THR A 114 14.78 -3.98 42.73
CA THR A 114 15.71 -4.03 43.86
C THR A 114 15.26 -3.14 45.01
N TYR A 115 14.82 -1.91 44.73
CA TYR A 115 14.34 -0.97 45.76
C TYR A 115 13.12 -1.52 46.50
N ARG A 116 12.15 -2.13 45.79
CA ARG A 116 10.99 -2.78 46.42
C ARG A 116 11.41 -3.89 47.40
N ARG A 117 12.32 -4.78 47.00
CA ARG A 117 12.82 -5.85 47.87
C ARG A 117 13.57 -5.34 49.09
N LEU A 118 14.27 -4.21 48.98
CA LEU A 118 14.96 -3.60 50.13
C LEU A 118 13.95 -3.02 51.11
N LEU A 119 12.92 -2.32 50.63
CA LEU A 119 11.84 -1.78 51.45
C LEU A 119 11.03 -2.90 52.13
N GLU A 120 10.67 -3.96 51.40
CA GLU A 120 9.97 -5.13 51.95
C GLU A 120 10.75 -5.75 53.13
N ARG A 121 12.08 -5.86 53.03
CA ARG A 121 12.93 -6.37 54.12
C ARG A 121 13.00 -5.42 55.31
N GLU A 122 13.04 -4.11 55.08
CA GLU A 122 12.99 -3.13 56.17
C GLU A 122 11.65 -3.18 56.90
N ASP A 123 10.55 -3.29 56.16
CA ASP A 123 9.20 -3.47 56.71
C ASP A 123 9.09 -4.78 57.50
N GLU A 124 9.60 -5.91 56.98
CA GLU A 124 9.68 -7.18 57.70
C GLU A 124 10.51 -7.08 58.98
N ASN A 125 11.64 -6.38 58.95
CA ASN A 125 12.47 -6.16 60.15
C ASN A 125 11.77 -5.26 61.17
N LEU A 126 11.05 -4.24 60.73
CA LEU A 126 10.25 -3.36 61.59
C LEU A 126 9.07 -4.12 62.22
N ILE A 127 8.38 -4.96 61.43
CA ILE A 127 7.31 -5.85 61.90
C ILE A 127 7.88 -6.87 62.88
N ALA A 128 9.02 -7.49 62.59
CA ALA A 128 9.69 -8.44 63.49
C ALA A 128 10.15 -7.76 64.79
N ALA A 129 10.66 -6.53 64.74
CA ALA A 129 11.01 -5.75 65.93
C ALA A 129 9.76 -5.38 66.76
N ALA A 130 8.65 -4.99 66.10
CA ALA A 130 7.38 -4.71 66.76
C ALA A 130 6.77 -5.97 67.40
N LEU A 131 6.84 -7.11 66.70
CA LEU A 131 6.44 -8.42 67.21
C LEU A 131 7.34 -8.86 68.39
N CYS A 132 8.64 -8.58 68.33
CA CYS A 132 9.57 -8.86 69.42
C CYS A 132 9.24 -8.03 70.68
N CYS A 133 8.84 -6.76 70.51
CA CYS A 133 8.33 -5.92 71.61
C CYS A 133 7.03 -6.46 72.22
N CYS A 134 6.10 -7.02 71.43
CA CYS A 134 4.87 -7.59 72.00
C CYS A 134 5.04 -9.00 72.61
N VAL A 135 6.05 -9.77 72.19
CA VAL A 135 6.36 -11.08 72.82
C VAL A 135 6.97 -10.88 74.22
N SER A 136 7.87 -9.91 74.40
CA SER A 136 8.44 -9.63 75.72
C SER A 136 7.47 -8.93 76.69
N ALA A 137 6.42 -8.27 76.20
CA ALA A 137 5.49 -7.49 77.01
C ALA A 137 4.05 -8.05 77.11
N CYS A 138 3.60 -8.96 76.23
CA CYS A 138 2.19 -9.40 76.21
C CYS A 138 1.92 -10.87 75.82
N GLY A 139 2.89 -11.64 75.31
CA GLY A 139 2.72 -13.11 75.15
C GLY A 139 1.59 -13.59 74.22
N CYS A 140 1.31 -12.90 73.11
CA CYS A 140 0.32 -13.35 72.12
C CYS A 140 0.98 -13.97 70.87
N LEU A 141 0.51 -15.17 70.46
CA LEU A 141 0.83 -15.76 69.15
C LEU A 141 0.00 -15.09 68.03
N PRO A 142 0.55 -14.83 66.83
CA PRO A 142 -0.26 -14.47 65.68
C PRO A 142 -1.02 -15.70 65.14
N ALA A 143 -2.33 -15.56 64.94
CA ALA A 143 -3.14 -16.50 64.18
C ALA A 143 -2.85 -16.35 62.68
N GLU A 144 -2.72 -17.47 61.97
CA GLU A 144 -2.49 -17.49 60.52
C GLU A 144 -3.68 -16.89 59.74
N PRO A 145 -3.44 -16.13 58.66
CA PRO A 145 -4.49 -15.81 57.70
C PRO A 145 -4.68 -16.97 56.71
N GLU A 146 -5.88 -17.52 56.67
CA GLU A 146 -6.27 -18.49 55.64
C GLU A 146 -6.31 -17.82 54.26
N LEU A 147 -5.53 -18.38 53.33
CA LEU A 147 -5.46 -17.95 51.94
C LEU A 147 -6.58 -18.64 51.15
N ASP A 148 -7.69 -17.94 50.94
CA ASP A 148 -8.78 -18.39 50.07
C ASP A 148 -8.29 -18.41 48.61
N LYS A 149 -8.29 -19.60 48.01
CA LYS A 149 -7.85 -19.85 46.64
C LYS A 149 -9.08 -20.02 45.76
N ASP A 150 -9.56 -18.95 45.12
CA ASP A 150 -10.51 -19.06 44.02
C ASP A 150 -10.28 -18.01 42.90
N LEU A 151 -9.81 -18.55 41.77
CA LEU A 151 -10.08 -18.23 40.37
C LEU A 151 -9.27 -17.14 39.60
N PRO A 152 -8.64 -17.51 38.45
CA PRO A 152 -7.79 -16.63 37.65
C PRO A 152 -8.57 -15.98 36.50
N LEU A 153 -9.22 -14.84 36.71
CA LEU A 153 -9.71 -13.99 35.63
C LEU A 153 -9.50 -12.51 36.00
N SER A 154 -8.31 -11.98 35.70
CA SER A 154 -7.98 -10.57 35.86
C SER A 154 -8.51 -9.77 34.66
N THR A 155 -9.55 -8.97 34.90
CA THR A 155 -10.02 -7.98 33.93
C THR A 155 -9.20 -6.71 34.08
N VAL A 156 -8.40 -6.37 33.07
CA VAL A 156 -7.58 -5.16 33.09
C VAL A 156 -8.29 -4.09 32.26
N LYS A 157 -8.63 -2.98 32.93
CA LYS A 157 -9.12 -1.77 32.29
C LYS A 157 -7.96 -0.81 32.15
N THR A 158 -7.55 -0.54 30.91
CA THR A 158 -6.52 0.46 30.64
C THR A 158 -7.21 1.73 30.17
N GLN A 159 -7.04 2.83 30.92
CA GLN A 159 -7.54 4.15 30.56
C GLN A 159 -6.37 5.09 30.23
N GLU A 160 -6.47 5.78 29.10
CA GLU A 160 -5.54 6.84 28.70
C GLU A 160 -6.18 8.19 29.08
N ILE A 161 -5.57 8.91 30.04
CA ILE A 161 -6.09 10.16 30.62
C ILE A 161 -5.19 11.31 30.17
N LEU A 162 -5.77 12.32 29.50
CA LEU A 162 -5.10 13.59 29.21
C LEU A 162 -5.89 14.72 29.86
N GLN A 163 -5.22 15.54 30.68
CA GLN A 163 -5.81 16.71 31.37
C GLN A 163 -7.12 16.40 32.13
N GLY A 164 -7.14 15.30 32.89
CA GLY A 164 -8.30 14.91 33.71
C GLY A 164 -9.46 14.27 32.94
N ASN A 165 -9.37 14.15 31.61
CA ASN A 165 -10.40 13.52 30.77
C ASN A 165 -9.91 12.17 30.23
N VAL A 166 -10.75 11.15 30.34
CA VAL A 166 -10.49 9.81 29.78
C VAL A 166 -10.69 9.86 28.27
N VAL A 167 -9.61 9.85 27.51
CA VAL A 167 -9.62 9.98 26.04
C VAL A 167 -9.81 8.63 25.35
N ARG A 168 -9.39 7.54 25.99
CA ARG A 168 -9.55 6.18 25.50
C ARG A 168 -9.83 5.23 26.65
N GLU A 169 -10.91 4.46 26.54
CA GLU A 169 -11.27 3.41 27.49
C GLU A 169 -11.33 2.06 26.73
N SER A 170 -10.56 1.09 27.18
CA SER A 170 -10.57 -0.27 26.64
C SER A 170 -10.53 -1.27 27.80
N ALA A 171 -11.36 -2.31 27.69
CA ALA A 171 -11.40 -3.41 28.64
C ALA A 171 -10.93 -4.67 27.91
N GLU A 172 -9.91 -5.32 28.45
CA GLU A 172 -9.35 -6.56 27.91
C GLU A 172 -9.56 -7.68 28.95
N GLY A 173 -10.09 -8.81 28.48
CA GLY A 173 -10.20 -10.04 29.25
C GLY A 173 -9.30 -11.09 28.63
N HIS A 174 -8.54 -11.80 29.47
CA HIS A 174 -7.58 -12.83 29.07
C HIS A 174 -8.02 -14.17 29.68
N GLY A 175 -7.91 -15.25 28.91
CA GLY A 175 -8.12 -16.62 29.40
C GLY A 175 -7.61 -17.66 28.40
N THR A 176 -7.06 -18.76 28.91
CA THR A 176 -6.60 -19.94 28.15
C THR A 176 -7.63 -21.05 28.29
N ILE A 177 -8.24 -21.53 27.19
CA ILE A 177 -9.34 -22.50 27.26
C ILE A 177 -9.34 -23.46 26.06
N GLU A 178 -9.45 -24.76 26.37
CA GLU A 178 -9.71 -25.88 25.46
C GLU A 178 -10.99 -25.68 24.62
N THR A 179 -10.89 -25.95 23.32
CA THR A 179 -11.89 -25.63 22.28
C THR A 179 -13.28 -26.28 22.47
N GLU A 180 -13.40 -27.38 23.22
CA GLU A 180 -14.68 -28.07 23.43
C GLU A 180 -15.62 -27.39 24.46
N LYS A 181 -15.18 -26.30 25.11
CA LYS A 181 -15.98 -25.59 26.14
C LYS A 181 -16.26 -24.12 25.80
N ILE A 182 -15.98 -23.70 24.57
CA ILE A 182 -16.16 -22.32 24.10
C ILE A 182 -17.57 -21.80 24.38
N ASP A 183 -18.61 -22.60 24.10
CA ASP A 183 -20.01 -22.20 24.32
C ASP A 183 -20.38 -21.97 25.78
N LYS A 184 -19.78 -22.73 26.71
CA LYS A 184 -20.04 -22.56 28.16
C LYS A 184 -19.41 -21.28 28.69
N VAL A 185 -18.18 -21.01 28.28
CA VAL A 185 -17.43 -19.80 28.66
C VAL A 185 -18.08 -18.57 28.09
N ILE A 186 -18.49 -18.63 26.83
CA ILE A 186 -19.17 -17.53 26.14
C ILE A 186 -20.52 -17.21 26.83
N LYS A 187 -21.20 -18.22 27.39
CA LYS A 187 -22.42 -18.05 28.18
C LYS A 187 -22.16 -17.45 29.57
N GLU A 188 -21.06 -17.84 30.23
CA GLU A 188 -20.60 -17.23 31.48
C GLU A 188 -20.12 -15.79 31.29
N TRP A 189 -19.35 -15.52 30.23
CA TRP A 189 -18.91 -14.18 29.84
C TRP A 189 -20.10 -13.28 29.56
N GLU A 190 -21.12 -13.74 28.84
CA GLU A 190 -22.32 -12.92 28.62
C GLU A 190 -23.13 -12.68 29.90
N GLY A 191 -23.23 -13.69 30.77
CA GLY A 191 -23.94 -13.59 32.05
C GLY A 191 -23.24 -12.67 33.05
N SER A 192 -21.91 -12.58 33.00
CA SER A 192 -21.11 -11.73 33.89
C SER A 192 -20.88 -10.34 33.31
N PHE A 193 -20.66 -10.20 31.99
CA PHE A 193 -20.29 -8.94 31.35
C PHE A 193 -21.48 -8.07 30.92
N PHE A 194 -22.62 -8.68 30.51
CA PHE A 194 -23.79 -7.93 30.01
C PHE A 194 -24.98 -7.85 30.98
N ARG A 195 -24.80 -8.27 32.24
CA ARG A 195 -25.87 -8.40 33.26
C ARG A 195 -26.70 -7.11 33.47
N GLY A 196 -26.17 -5.93 33.14
CA GLY A 196 -26.85 -4.64 33.24
C GLY A 196 -27.06 -3.86 31.94
N ASN A 197 -26.83 -4.44 30.75
CA ASN A 197 -26.82 -3.65 29.51
C ASN A 197 -27.37 -4.37 28.25
N PRO A 198 -28.70 -4.40 28.06
CA PRO A 198 -29.35 -5.22 27.03
C PRO A 198 -29.09 -4.77 25.58
N LYS A 199 -28.73 -3.49 25.36
CA LYS A 199 -28.43 -2.95 24.01
C LYS A 199 -27.13 -3.49 23.41
N LEU A 200 -26.17 -3.89 24.26
CA LEU A 200 -24.89 -4.45 23.83
C LEU A 200 -25.01 -5.95 23.51
N ARG A 201 -26.01 -6.63 24.07
CA ARG A 201 -26.30 -8.04 23.84
C ARG A 201 -26.72 -8.35 22.39
N LYS A 202 -27.43 -7.43 21.73
CA LYS A 202 -27.78 -7.59 20.30
C LYS A 202 -26.54 -7.53 19.39
N LYS A 203 -25.51 -6.78 19.80
CA LYS A 203 -24.25 -6.66 19.06
C LYS A 203 -23.33 -7.87 19.29
N SER A 204 -23.35 -8.47 20.48
CA SER A 204 -22.61 -9.73 20.75
C SER A 204 -23.18 -10.92 19.96
N VAL A 205 -24.51 -11.01 19.82
CA VAL A 205 -25.16 -12.09 19.05
C VAL A 205 -24.84 -12.01 17.55
N SER A 206 -24.70 -10.80 16.97
CA SER A 206 -24.26 -10.63 15.58
C SER A 206 -22.82 -11.10 15.36
N LEU A 207 -21.91 -10.73 16.27
CA LEU A 207 -20.51 -11.17 16.23
C LEU A 207 -20.34 -12.69 16.36
N ARG A 208 -21.22 -13.35 17.11
CA ARG A 208 -21.26 -14.83 17.17
C ARG A 208 -21.67 -15.46 15.84
N PHE A 209 -22.62 -14.87 15.13
CA PHE A 209 -23.06 -15.34 13.83
C PHE A 209 -21.93 -15.19 12.79
N ASP A 210 -21.24 -14.05 12.80
CA ASP A 210 -20.11 -13.77 11.91
C ASP A 210 -18.92 -14.72 12.18
N LEU A 211 -18.65 -15.05 13.45
CA LEU A 211 -17.57 -15.96 13.83
C LEU A 211 -17.88 -17.43 13.48
N HIS A 212 -19.13 -17.89 13.69
CA HIS A 212 -19.55 -19.22 13.26
C HIS A 212 -19.53 -19.38 11.74
N MET A 213 -19.88 -18.32 10.99
CA MET A 213 -19.79 -18.31 9.53
C MET A 213 -18.33 -18.37 9.05
N ALA A 214 -17.43 -17.64 9.71
CA ALA A 214 -15.99 -17.69 9.41
C ALA A 214 -15.38 -19.08 9.68
N THR A 215 -15.80 -19.77 10.75
CA THR A 215 -15.38 -21.16 11.01
C THR A 215 -16.02 -22.19 10.08
N ALA A 216 -17.15 -21.86 9.44
CA ALA A 216 -17.81 -22.74 8.48
C ALA A 216 -17.26 -22.60 7.05
N ASP A 217 -16.54 -21.51 6.77
CA ASP A 217 -15.89 -21.25 5.46
C ASP A 217 -14.50 -21.91 5.37
N GLU A 218 -13.85 -22.24 6.50
CA GLU A 218 -12.71 -23.14 6.53
C GLU A 218 -13.20 -24.60 6.56
N GLY A 219 -13.13 -25.23 5.38
CA GLY A 219 -13.69 -26.55 5.10
C GLY A 219 -13.39 -27.63 6.14
N CYS A 220 -14.48 -28.27 6.60
CA CYS A 220 -14.44 -29.59 7.20
C CYS A 220 -14.04 -30.62 6.13
N ALA A 221 -12.75 -30.94 6.05
CA ALA A 221 -12.30 -32.32 5.85
C ALA A 221 -11.75 -32.80 7.19
N GLN A 222 -12.47 -33.73 7.82
CA GLN A 222 -12.04 -34.33 9.08
C GLN A 222 -10.62 -34.89 8.97
N THR A 223 -9.73 -34.43 9.84
CA THR A 223 -8.66 -35.29 10.36
C THR A 223 -8.61 -35.12 11.86
N LYS A 224 -8.93 -36.21 12.55
CA LYS A 224 -8.66 -36.41 13.97
C LYS A 224 -7.14 -36.33 14.17
N GLN A 225 -6.69 -35.42 15.01
CA GLN A 225 -5.56 -35.69 15.89
C GLN A 225 -5.60 -34.76 17.09
N ASP A 226 -5.49 -35.39 18.26
CA ASP A 226 -5.55 -34.80 19.59
C ASP A 226 -4.50 -33.69 19.78
N SER A 227 -4.88 -32.71 20.62
CA SER A 227 -4.13 -31.49 20.98
C SER A 227 -4.04 -30.42 19.89
N LEU A 228 -5.16 -29.68 19.74
CA LEU A 228 -5.14 -28.32 19.19
C LEU A 228 -4.40 -27.38 20.17
N PRO A 229 -3.57 -26.44 19.69
CA PRO A 229 -2.86 -25.51 20.56
C PRO A 229 -3.82 -24.50 21.20
N ASP A 230 -3.50 -24.05 22.41
CA ASP A 230 -4.21 -22.96 23.09
C ASP A 230 -4.22 -21.71 22.20
N VAL A 231 -5.40 -21.36 21.70
CA VAL A 231 -5.60 -20.13 20.91
C VAL A 231 -5.98 -19.01 21.87
N GLU A 232 -5.07 -18.05 22.07
CA GLU A 232 -5.35 -16.83 22.84
C GLU A 232 -6.30 -15.92 22.03
N VAL A 233 -7.59 -15.96 22.36
CA VAL A 233 -8.60 -15.10 21.73
C VAL A 233 -8.71 -13.79 22.52
N ARG A 234 -8.19 -12.70 21.94
CA ARG A 234 -8.28 -11.35 22.53
C ARG A 234 -9.45 -10.56 21.92
N LEU A 235 -10.54 -10.45 22.67
CA LEU A 235 -11.67 -9.58 22.32
C LEU A 235 -11.41 -8.14 22.79
N ILE A 236 -11.18 -7.23 21.86
CA ILE A 236 -10.97 -5.79 22.14
C ILE A 236 -12.21 -5.00 21.71
N MET A 237 -13.04 -4.58 22.67
CA MET A 237 -14.15 -3.66 22.41
C MET A 237 -13.70 -2.20 22.48
N LYS A 238 -13.57 -1.54 21.32
CA LYS A 238 -13.32 -0.10 21.24
C LYS A 238 -14.64 0.67 21.26
N ARG A 239 -14.84 1.55 22.24
CA ARG A 239 -15.91 2.55 22.19
C ARG A 239 -15.53 3.64 21.19
N SER A 240 -16.01 3.52 19.95
CA SER A 240 -15.96 4.64 19.00
C SER A 240 -16.98 5.70 19.44
N ARG A 241 -16.55 6.92 19.73
CA ARG A 241 -17.45 8.09 19.68
C ARG A 241 -17.28 8.77 18.34
N SER A 242 -18.42 9.17 17.77
CA SER A 242 -18.50 10.09 16.64
C SER A 242 -17.64 11.32 16.92
N ILE A 243 -16.84 11.70 15.94
CA ILE A 243 -16.12 12.99 15.93
C ILE A 243 -17.18 14.07 16.19
N SER A 244 -17.05 14.79 17.30
CA SER A 244 -17.82 16.03 17.48
C SER A 244 -17.36 16.96 16.37
N THR A 245 -18.27 17.28 15.46
CA THR A 245 -18.11 18.29 14.44
C THR A 245 -17.48 19.53 15.07
N ILE A 246 -16.36 19.98 14.49
CA ILE A 246 -15.80 21.31 14.73
C ILE A 246 -16.92 22.31 14.42
N THR A 247 -17.52 22.89 15.46
CA THR A 247 -18.25 24.14 15.34
C THR A 247 -17.25 25.29 15.41
N GLN A 248 -17.32 26.10 14.36
CA GLN A 248 -16.69 27.41 14.08
C GLN A 248 -16.14 28.19 15.28
#